data_AF-A0A830BQH9-F1
#
_entry.id   AF-A0A830BQH9-F1
#
_cell.length_a   1.000
_cell.length_b   1.000
_cell.length_c   1.000
_cell.angle_alpha   90.00
_cell.angle_beta   90.00
_cell.angle_gamma   90.00
#
_symmetry.space_group_name_H-M   'P 1'
#
loop_
_entity.id
_entity.type
_entity.pdbx_description
1 polymer ?
#
loop_
_entity_poly.entity_id
_entity_poly.type
_entity_poly.pdbx_seq_one_letter_code
_entity_poly.pdbx_strand_id
1 'polypeptide(L)'
;MGLQVIWSFGLALMDAFALLRMKVIHNPIVVSLFPVGDWVTATLSLAASASSDGITVLYFGDLGGCSMVEYCTKYQMAVAFSFLS
;
A
#
# COMPACT_ATOMS: atom_id res chain seq x y z
N MET A 1 1.43 3.72 0.73
CA MET A 1 0.52 3.75 1.91
C MET A 1 -0.45 4.92 1.92
N GLY A 2 -0.07 6.17 1.61
CA GLY A 2 -1.02 7.30 1.57
C GLY A 2 -2.21 7.08 0.62
N LEU A 3 -1.97 6.56 -0.59
CA LEU A 3 -3.02 6.26 -1.56
C LEU A 3 -4.01 5.18 -1.05
N GLN A 4 -3.51 4.18 -0.34
CA GLN A 4 -4.32 3.10 0.23
C GLN A 4 -5.23 3.60 1.37
N VAL A 5 -4.76 4.59 2.15
CA VAL A 5 -5.57 5.27 3.16
C VAL A 5 -6.69 6.10 2.50
N ILE A 6 -6.35 6.86 1.45
CA ILE A 6 -7.32 7.69 0.72
C ILE A 6 -8.38 6.79 0.04
N TRP A 7 -7.95 5.67 -0.54
CA TRP A 7 -8.83 4.67 -1.16
C TRP A 7 -9.76 4.02 -0.13
N SER A 8 -9.21 3.57 1.00
CA SER A 8 -10.01 2.99 2.10
C SER A 8 -11.00 3.99 2.69
N PHE A 9 -10.60 5.26 2.81
CA PHE A 9 -11.50 6.32 3.29
C PHE A 9 -12.63 6.60 2.30
N GLY A 10 -12.34 6.60 0.99
CA GLY A 10 -13.36 6.71 -0.05
C GLY A 10 -14.37 5.56 0.01
N LEU A 11 -13.89 4.33 0.20
CA LEU A 11 -14.73 3.15 0.37
C LEU A 11 -15.60 3.23 1.64
N ALA A 12 -15.01 3.64 2.77
CA ALA A 12 -15.74 3.81 4.02
C ALA A 12 -16.84 4.87 3.93
N LEU A 13 -16.58 5.99 3.23
CA LEU A 13 -17.60 7.00 2.95
C LEU A 13 -18.70 6.44 2.06
N MET A 14 -18.36 5.71 1.01
CA MET A 14 -19.34 5.11 0.10
C MET A 14 -20.26 4.11 0.81
N ASP A 15 -19.70 3.29 1.71
CA ASP A 15 -20.46 2.37 2.56
C ASP A 15 -21.39 3.11 3.53
N ALA A 16 -20.88 4.15 4.20
CA ALA A 16 -21.69 5.02 5.06
C ALA A 16 -22.83 5.70 4.27
N PHE A 17 -22.58 6.15 3.04
CA PHE A 17 -23.61 6.69 2.16
C PHE A 17 -24.67 5.66 1.77
N ALA A 18 -24.28 4.41 1.51
CA ALA A 18 -25.20 3.32 1.21
C ALA A 18 -26.11 3.00 2.42
N LEU A 19 -25.53 2.96 3.63
CA LEU A 19 -26.26 2.75 4.88
C LEU A 19 -27.24 3.89 5.17
N LEU A 20 -26.80 5.15 5.03
CA LEU A 20 -27.65 6.34 5.25
C LEU A 20 -28.81 6.43 4.28
N ARG A 21 -28.63 5.98 3.04
CA ARG A 21 -29.70 5.97 2.02
C ARG A 21 -30.59 4.74 2.08
N MET A 22 -30.29 3.76 2.96
CA MET A 22 -30.98 2.46 3.06
C MET A 22 -31.30 1.85 1.69
N LYS A 23 -30.41 2.05 0.71
CA LYS A 23 -30.60 1.64 -0.68
C LYS A 23 -29.44 0.74 -1.05
N VAL A 24 -29.77 -0.49 -1.44
CA VAL A 24 -28.80 -1.41 -2.02
C VAL A 24 -28.31 -0.80 -3.32
N ILE A 25 -27.04 -0.38 -3.35
CA ILE A 25 -26.38 0.13 -4.55
C ILE A 25 -26.09 -1.07 -5.45
N HIS A 26 -27.09 -1.52 -6.20
CA HIS A 26 -26.94 -2.59 -7.20
C HIS A 26 -26.43 -2.07 -8.55
N ASN A 27 -25.61 -1.02 -8.52
CA ASN A 27 -25.07 -0.47 -9.75
C ASN A 27 -23.85 -1.31 -10.15
N PRO A 28 -23.91 -2.10 -11.23
CA PRO A 28 -22.86 -3.07 -11.59
C PRO A 28 -21.49 -2.42 -11.80
N ILE A 29 -21.50 -1.12 -12.14
CA ILE A 29 -20.30 -0.31 -12.33
C ILE A 29 -19.56 -0.13 -10.99
N VAL A 30 -20.27 0.17 -9.90
CA VAL A 30 -19.67 0.40 -8.57
C VAL A 30 -19.18 -0.92 -7.98
N VAL A 31 -19.94 -2.00 -8.17
CA VAL A 31 -19.56 -3.35 -7.72
C VAL A 31 -18.33 -3.87 -8.47
N SER A 32 -18.19 -3.56 -9.76
CA SER A 32 -17.02 -3.95 -10.57
C SER A 32 -15.77 -3.09 -10.30
N LEU A 33 -15.95 -1.82 -9.93
CA LEU A 33 -14.83 -0.92 -9.64
C LEU A 33 -14.04 -1.34 -8.39
N PHE A 34 -14.71 -1.97 -7.41
CA PHE A 34 -14.10 -2.42 -6.16
C PHE A 34 -12.91 -3.39 -6.38
N PRO A 35 -13.10 -4.59 -6.98
CA PRO A 35 -12.01 -5.53 -7.18
C PRO A 35 -10.90 -4.99 -8.10
N VAL A 36 -11.24 -4.14 -9.07
CA VAL A 36 -10.25 -3.51 -9.96
C VAL A 36 -9.38 -2.52 -9.18
N GLY A 37 -9.99 -1.68 -8.35
CA GLY A 37 -9.27 -0.67 -7.56
C GLY A 37 -8.36 -1.29 -6.49
N ASP A 38 -8.83 -2.35 -5.81
CA ASP A 38 -8.00 -3.09 -4.86
C ASP A 38 -6.81 -3.76 -5.55
N TRP A 39 -7.02 -4.35 -6.72
CA TRP A 39 -5.94 -4.97 -7.47
C TRP A 39 -4.88 -3.96 -7.93
N VAL A 40 -5.31 -2.80 -8.44
CA VAL A 40 -4.38 -1.72 -8.81
C VAL A 40 -3.60 -1.23 -7.60
N THR A 41 -4.28 -1.00 -6.48
CA THR A 41 -3.63 -0.50 -5.25
C THR A 41 -2.63 -1.50 -4.69
N ALA A 42 -2.95 -2.79 -4.67
CA ALA A 42 -2.04 -3.86 -4.25
C ALA A 42 -0.80 -3.92 -5.14
N THR A 43 -0.97 -3.82 -6.47
CA THR A 43 0.15 -3.83 -7.42
C THR A 43 1.07 -2.62 -7.20
N LEU A 44 0.49 -1.45 -6.94
CA LEU A 44 1.25 -0.23 -6.68
C LEU A 44 2.03 -0.30 -5.37
N SER A 45 1.43 -0.83 -4.29
CA SER A 45 2.13 -1.05 -3.01
C SER A 45 3.26 -2.08 -3.15
N LEU A 46 3.04 -3.18 -3.88
CA LEU A 46 4.08 -4.17 -4.14
C LEU A 46 5.26 -3.57 -4.93
N ALA A 47 4.97 -2.77 -5.97
CA ALA A 47 5.99 -2.09 -6.75
C ALA A 47 6.81 -1.08 -5.92
N ALA A 48 6.14 -0.34 -5.03
CA ALA A 48 6.80 0.58 -4.10
C ALA A 48 7.70 -0.16 -3.09
N SER A 49 7.23 -1.30 -2.57
CA SER A 49 7.99 -2.15 -1.67
C SER A 49 9.23 -2.73 -2.35
N ALA A 50 9.07 -3.30 -3.56
CA ALA A 50 10.18 -3.86 -4.36
C ALA A 50 11.22 -2.80 -4.74
N SER A 51 10.78 -1.58 -5.05
CA SER A 51 11.70 -0.46 -5.33
C SER A 51 12.52 -0.09 -4.09
N SER A 52 11.93 -0.16 -2.89
CA SER A 52 12.61 0.14 -1.63
C SER A 52 13.60 -0.97 -1.24
N ASP A 53 13.24 -2.23 -1.49
CA ASP A 53 14.12 -3.39 -1.29
C ASP A 53 15.38 -3.33 -2.17
N GLY A 54 15.25 -2.93 -3.44
CA GLY A 54 16.41 -2.77 -4.32
C GLY A 54 17.45 -1.77 -3.79
N ILE A 55 17.00 -0.69 -3.14
CA ILE A 55 17.92 0.26 -2.47
C ILE A 55 18.61 -0.39 -1.28
N THR A 56 17.92 -1.23 -0.50
CA THR A 56 18.55 -1.96 0.60
C THR A 56 19.65 -2.89 0.08
N VAL A 57 19.38 -3.69 -0.96
CA VAL A 57 20.39 -4.60 -1.53
C VAL A 57 21.61 -3.84 -2.04
N LEU A 58 21.42 -2.68 -2.68
CA LEU A 58 22.53 -1.84 -3.12
C LEU A 58 23.37 -1.30 -1.96
N TYR A 59 22.72 -0.84 -0.88
CA TYR A 59 23.39 -0.23 0.27
C TYR A 59 24.12 -1.26 1.15
N PHE A 60 23.47 -2.40 1.41
CA PHE A 60 23.99 -3.46 2.28
C PHE A 60 24.88 -4.45 1.55
N GLY A 61 24.57 -4.76 0.29
CA GLY A 61 25.24 -5.80 -0.49
C GLY A 61 26.47 -5.30 -1.25
N ASP A 62 26.42 -4.10 -1.82
CA ASP A 62 27.43 -3.65 -2.78
C ASP A 62 28.32 -2.52 -2.23
N LEU A 63 27.72 -1.51 -1.60
CA LEU A 63 28.46 -0.34 -1.11
C LEU A 63 29.11 -0.53 0.26
N GLY A 64 28.73 -1.56 1.03
CA GLY A 64 29.24 -1.82 2.39
C GLY A 64 29.12 -0.63 3.35
N GLY A 65 28.28 0.35 2.99
CA GLY A 65 28.40 1.74 3.41
C GLY A 65 27.46 2.09 4.55
N CYS A 66 27.38 1.27 5.60
CA CYS A 66 26.59 1.63 6.77
C CYS A 66 27.45 2.02 7.96
N SER A 67 27.90 3.27 7.94
CA SER A 67 28.60 3.93 9.05
C SER A 67 27.72 4.01 10.32
N MET A 68 26.38 4.04 10.16
CA MET A 68 25.42 4.11 11.25
C MET A 68 24.50 2.88 11.27
N VAL A 69 24.97 1.80 11.91
CA VAL A 69 24.33 0.47 11.97
C VAL A 69 22.85 0.54 12.38
N GLU A 70 22.50 1.44 13.30
CA GLU A 70 21.13 1.58 13.82
C GLU A 70 20.13 2.09 12.77
N TYR A 71 20.53 3.05 11.91
CA TYR A 71 19.63 3.58 10.89
C TYR A 71 19.44 2.61 9.73
N CYS A 72 20.50 1.84 9.40
CA CYS A 72 20.42 0.77 8.41
C CYS A 72 19.40 -0.29 8.80
N THR A 73 19.54 -0.85 10.01
CA THR A 73 18.65 -1.90 10.50
C THR A 73 17.21 -1.40 10.60
N LYS A 74 17.00 -0.16 11.05
CA LYS A 74 15.67 0.49 11.03
C LYS A 74 15.09 0.56 9.61
N TYR A 75 15.89 0.93 8.61
CA TYR A 75 15.43 1.01 7.22
C TYR A 75 15.07 -0.37 6.66
N GLN A 76 15.91 -1.39 6.89
CA GLN A 76 15.64 -2.77 6.47
C GLN A 76 14.33 -3.31 7.08
N MET A 77 14.11 -3.07 8.38
CA MET A 77 12.86 -3.45 9.04
C MET A 77 11.65 -2.71 8.46
N ALA A 78 11.80 -1.41 8.13
CA ALA A 78 10.73 -0.64 7.50
C ALA A 78 10.37 -1.18 6.11
N VAL A 79 11.36 -1.60 5.31
CA VAL A 79 11.13 -2.25 4.02
C VAL A 79 10.45 -3.61 4.19
N ALA A 80 10.87 -4.42 5.17
CA ALA A 80 10.20 -5.68 5.47
C ALA A 80 8.72 -5.48 5.86
N PHE A 81 8.42 -4.48 6.69
CA PHE A 81 7.04 -4.12 7.01
C PHE A 81 6.24 -3.60 5.81
N SER A 82 6.90 -2.97 4.83
CA SER A 82 6.26 -2.52 3.59
C SER A 82 5.70 -3.67 2.76
N PHE A 83 6.29 -4.87 2.81
CA PHE A 83 5.77 -6.07 2.12
C PHE A 83 4.62 -6.75 2.87
N LEU A 84 4.50 -6.51 4.17
CA LEU A 84 3.45 -7.06 5.03
C LEU A 84 2.18 -6.17 5.04
N SER A 85 2.25 -4.98 4.47
CA SER A 85 1.17 -3.99 4.37
C SER A 85 0.36 -4.12 3.09
#